data_AF-A0ABD5UZX5-F1
#
_entry.id   AF-A0ABD5UZX5-F1
#
_cell.length_a   1.000
_cell.length_b   1.000
_cell.length_c   1.000
_cell.angle_alpha   90.00
_cell.angle_beta   90.00
_cell.angle_gamma   90.00
#
_symmetry.space_group_name_H-M   'P 1'
#
loop_
_entity.id
_entity.type
_entity.pdbx_description
1 polymer ?
#
loop_
_entity_poly.entity_id
_entity_poly.type
_entity_poly.pdbx_seq_one_letter_code
_entity_poly.pdbx_strand_id
1 'polypeptide(L)' 'MLERLACRCEGCDRRLNDERRMLSFERGGHVRNAYECPCGAVTITVTRG' A
#
# COMPACT_ATOMS: atom_id res chain seq x y z
N MET A 1 2.58 15.59 10.52
CA MET A 1 3.27 14.75 9.53
C MET A 1 3.07 13.30 9.94
N LEU A 2 2.17 12.55 9.30
CA LEU A 2 1.95 11.12 9.57
C LEU A 2 3.04 10.32 8.85
N GLU A 3 4.28 10.45 9.32
CA GLU A 3 5.40 9.73 8.74
C GLU A 3 5.31 8.27 9.16
N ARG A 4 4.78 7.44 8.26
CA ARG A 4 4.84 5.98 8.28
C ARG A 4 3.94 5.30 9.32
N LEU A 5 2.62 5.52 9.24
CA LEU A 5 1.74 4.39 9.54
C LEU A 5 1.98 3.32 8.48
N ALA A 6 2.60 2.21 8.87
CA ALA A 6 2.73 1.05 8.00
C ALA A 6 1.32 0.63 7.55
N CYS A 7 1.10 0.57 6.25
CA CYS A 7 -0.17 0.10 5.70
C CYS A 7 -0.41 -1.34 6.21
N ARG A 8 -1.65 -1.68 6.51
CA ARG A 8 -2.04 -3.02 6.96
C ARG A 8 -2.99 -3.65 5.96
N CYS A 9 -2.87 -4.95 5.77
CA CYS A 9 -3.74 -5.74 4.92
C CYS A 9 -5.17 -5.72 5.48
N GLU A 10 -6.15 -5.35 4.68
CA GLU A 10 -7.55 -5.30 5.12
C GLU A 10 -8.13 -6.69 5.44
N GLY A 11 -7.54 -7.77 4.90
CA GLY A 11 -8.02 -9.13 5.11
C GLY A 11 -7.46 -9.84 6.35
N CYS A 12 -6.21 -9.59 6.72
CA CYS A 12 -5.56 -10.29 7.86
C CYS A 12 -4.78 -9.36 8.80
N ASP A 13 -4.93 -8.04 8.64
CA ASP A 13 -4.29 -6.98 9.42
C ASP A 13 -2.74 -7.00 9.43
N ARG A 14 -2.13 -7.87 8.62
CA ARG A 14 -0.68 -7.98 8.49
C ARG A 14 -0.09 -6.67 7.96
N ARG A 15 1.04 -6.24 8.52
CA ARG A 15 1.80 -5.10 7.99
C ARG A 15 2.22 -5.35 6.52
N LEU A 16 1.99 -4.34 5.70
CA LEU A 16 2.40 -4.25 4.31
C LEU A 16 3.57 -3.25 4.24
N ASN A 17 4.72 -3.75 3.83
CA ASN A 17 5.95 -2.97 3.63
C ASN A 17 6.22 -2.81 2.13
N ASP A 18 7.30 -2.10 1.79
CA ASP A 18 7.68 -1.84 0.40
C ASP A 18 8.01 -3.12 -0.39
N GLU A 19 8.46 -4.20 0.27
CA GLU A 19 8.74 -5.49 -0.38
C GLU A 19 7.47 -6.16 -0.90
N ARG A 20 6.31 -5.83 -0.32
CA ARG A 20 5.01 -6.35 -0.76
C ARG A 20 4.29 -5.42 -1.73
N ARG A 21 4.88 -4.27 -2.05
CA ARG A 21 4.35 -3.34 -3.02
C ARG A 21 4.67 -3.85 -4.42
N MET A 22 3.64 -4.27 -5.13
CA MET A 22 3.77 -4.82 -6.47
C MET A 22 3.70 -3.76 -7.55
N LEU A 23 2.98 -2.66 -7.29
CA LEU A 23 2.80 -1.57 -8.24
C LEU A 23 2.88 -0.23 -7.52
N SER A 24 3.55 0.73 -8.14
CA SER A 24 3.44 2.14 -7.83
C SER A 24 3.11 2.90 -9.11
N PHE A 25 2.02 3.66 -9.10
CA PHE A 25 1.57 4.44 -10.25
C PHE A 25 1.25 5.86 -9.85
N GLU A 26 1.94 6.83 -10.46
CA GLU A 26 1.70 8.25 -10.23
C GLU A 26 0.77 8.84 -11.30
N ARG A 27 -0.24 9.59 -10.86
CA ARG A 27 -1.10 10.39 -11.75
C ARG A 27 -1.65 11.60 -11.02
N GLY A 28 -1.36 12.79 -11.58
CA GLY A 28 -1.89 14.06 -11.10
C GLY A 28 -1.43 14.43 -9.69
N GLY A 29 -0.15 14.18 -9.36
CA GLY A 29 0.41 14.46 -8.03
C GLY A 29 -0.04 13.50 -6.94
N HIS A 30 -0.60 12.35 -7.32
CA HIS A 30 -0.99 11.28 -6.40
C HIS A 30 -0.35 9.97 -6.82
N VAL A 31 0.17 9.25 -5.84
CA VAL A 31 0.78 7.92 -6.01
C VAL A 31 -0.19 6.87 -5.50
N ARG A 32 -0.49 5.89 -6.34
CA ARG A 32 -1.27 4.70 -6.00
C ARG A 32 -0.31 3.54 -5.80
N ASN A 33 -0.31 2.95 -4.62
CA ASN A 33 0.49 1.76 -4.31
C ASN A 33 -0.45 0.57 -4.20
N ALA A 34 -0.15 -0.54 -4.89
CA ALA A 34 -0.85 -1.80 -4.72
C ALA A 34 0.04 -2.80 -4.00
N TYR A 35 -0.50 -3.45 -2.97
CA TYR A 35 0.19 -4.44 -2.16
C TYR A 35 -0.51 -5.79 -2.26
N GLU A 36 0.25 -6.85 -2.51
CA GLU A 36 -0.28 -8.21 -2.51
C GLU A 36 0.14 -8.93 -1.22
N CYS A 37 -0.85 -9.43 -0.48
CA CYS A 37 -0.61 -10.18 0.74
C CYS A 37 -0.69 -11.70 0.45
N PRO A 38 0.17 -12.54 1.08
CA PRO A 38 0.07 -14.00 1.03
C PRO A 38 -1.26 -14.59 1.51
N CYS A 39 -2.12 -13.79 2.17
CA CYS A 39 -3.48 -14.23 2.46
C CYS A 39 -4.43 -14.13 1.24
N GLY A 40 -3.93 -13.69 0.08
CA GLY A 40 -4.68 -13.50 -1.16
C GLY A 40 -5.38 -12.15 -1.30
N ALA A 41 -5.31 -11.28 -0.29
CA ALA A 41 -5.90 -9.94 -0.37
C ALA A 41 -4.96 -8.93 -1.04
N VAL A 42 -5.55 -8.01 -1.79
CA VAL A 42 -4.87 -6.85 -2.38
C VAL A 42 -5.34 -5.59 -1.66
N THR A 43 -4.39 -4.79 -1.17
CA THR A 43 -4.67 -3.50 -0.55
C THR A 43 -4.10 -2.40 -1.43
N ILE A 44 -4.88 -1.35 -1.69
CA ILE A 44 -4.47 -0.19 -2.49
C ILE A 44 -4.46 1.04 -1.59
N THR A 45 -3.34 1.77 -1.57
CA THR A 45 -3.26 3.07 -0.90
C THR A 45 -3.07 4.19 -1.92
N VAL A 46 -3.54 5.38 -1.54
CA VAL A 46 -3.29 6.60 -2.30
C VAL A 46 -2.58 7.60 -1.39
N THR A 47 -1.42 8.06 -1.81
CA THR A 47 -0.67 9.12 -1.13
C THR A 47 -0.56 10.32 -2.05
N ARG A 48 -0.47 11.52 -1.46
CA ARG A 48 -0.05 12.71 -2.21
C ARG A 48 1.46 12.59 -2.47
N GLY A 49 1.87 12.87 -3.71
CA GLY A 49 3.28 12.98 -4.09
C GLY A 49 3.92 14.25 -3.55
#